data_AF-A0A8H4AIW3-F1
#
_entry.id   AF-A0A8H4AIW3-F1
#
_cell.length_a   1.000
_cell.length_b   1.000
_cell.length_c   1.000
_cell.angle_alpha   90.00
_cell.angle_beta   90.00
_cell.angle_gamma   90.00
#
_symmetry.space_group_name_H-M   'P 1'
#
loop_
_entity.id
_entity.type
_entity.pdbx_description
1 polymer ?
#
loop_
_entity_poly.entity_id
_entity_poly.type
_entity_poly.pdbx_seq_one_letter_code
_entity_poly.pdbx_strand_id
1 'polypeptide(L)'
;MNIYKATVIDKMHHLDLGLFKHQINFTCSLLKEKYEASILDTIDNRLANIPRFPELKIFKNSIQLLARITANKYRNLMKFLKLHSWVYHPTDLIKKYSCLNGFSTETYESLHKDFVKTLYYLSNKQNIEDQIMKMVQRQAIASKLLSRNPKNSKTINPFKFTNLIWTFDLNNAQEFIDQRLKNYRPNSKIYSGLEHLLKYLTIYFSSTNQINIDNYIINIYSSVTLENGSIIRATDNFYGKAWYSNVAVAMNPEELLEYLTDEGICYGQIYLLIKVETAEGNVDNLALIR
;
A
#
# COMPACT_ATOMS: atom_id res chain seq x y z
N MET A 1 -17.44 23.57 -17.69
CA MET A 1 -17.33 23.67 -16.21
C MET A 1 -16.31 22.63 -15.76
N ASN A 2 -15.19 23.03 -15.13
CA ASN A 2 -14.14 22.10 -14.71
C ASN A 2 -14.61 21.32 -13.47
N ILE A 3 -14.79 20.01 -13.60
CA ILE A 3 -15.30 19.13 -12.53
C ILE A 3 -14.38 19.11 -11.29
N TYR A 4 -13.09 19.41 -11.44
CA TYR A 4 -12.14 19.54 -10.33
C TYR A 4 -12.31 20.84 -9.53
N LYS A 5 -13.09 21.80 -10.03
CA LYS A 5 -13.53 23.00 -9.28
C LYS A 5 -14.92 22.85 -8.67
N ALA A 6 -15.61 21.73 -8.93
CA ALA A 6 -16.93 21.48 -8.39
C ALA A 6 -16.81 20.70 -7.07
N THR A 7 -16.69 21.42 -5.96
CA THR A 7 -16.95 20.84 -4.64
C THR A 7 -18.46 20.79 -4.43
N VAL A 8 -19.06 19.60 -4.52
CA VAL A 8 -20.37 19.38 -3.90
C VAL A 8 -20.12 19.27 -2.42
N ILE A 9 -20.14 20.40 -1.72
CA ILE A 9 -20.05 20.39 -0.27
C ILE A 9 -21.40 19.92 0.27
N ASP A 10 -21.35 18.83 1.02
CA ASP A 10 -22.51 18.16 1.58
C ASP A 10 -23.33 19.13 2.46
N LYS A 11 -24.64 19.16 2.18
CA LYS A 11 -25.60 19.95 2.95
C LYS A 11 -25.61 19.49 4.41
N MET A 12 -25.47 18.19 4.69
CA MET A 12 -25.48 17.65 6.06
C MET A 12 -24.23 18.03 6.85
N HIS A 13 -23.05 18.08 6.24
CA HIS A 13 -21.83 18.58 6.89
C HIS A 13 -21.92 20.07 7.28
N HIS A 14 -22.49 20.92 6.42
CA HIS A 14 -22.74 22.33 6.75
C HIS A 14 -23.71 22.52 7.93
N LEU A 15 -24.67 21.60 8.08
CA LEU A 15 -25.58 21.56 9.23
C LEU A 15 -24.82 21.29 10.54
N ASP A 16 -23.82 20.42 10.53
CA ASP A 16 -23.07 20.06 11.75
C ASP A 16 -21.98 21.10 12.10
N LEU A 17 -21.45 21.86 11.13
CA LEU A 17 -20.47 22.96 11.34
C LEU A 17 -21.09 24.28 11.85
N GLY A 18 -22.41 24.35 12.07
CA GLY A 18 -23.09 25.58 12.50
C GLY A 18 -23.25 26.64 11.40
N LEU A 19 -22.88 26.32 10.16
CA LEU A 19 -22.94 27.23 9.01
C LEU A 19 -24.37 27.45 8.51
N PHE A 20 -25.31 26.62 8.93
CA PHE A 20 -26.69 26.67 8.48
C PHE A 20 -27.41 27.99 8.78
N LYS A 21 -27.05 28.67 9.88
CA LYS A 21 -27.59 30.01 10.17
C LYS A 21 -27.27 30.98 9.03
N HIS A 22 -26.06 30.91 8.49
CA HIS A 22 -25.64 31.76 7.37
C HIS A 22 -26.36 31.36 6.07
N GLN A 23 -26.59 30.07 5.85
CA GLN A 23 -27.32 29.57 4.69
C GLN A 23 -28.80 29.99 4.70
N ILE A 24 -29.47 29.92 5.85
CA ILE A 24 -30.84 30.44 6.00
C ILE A 24 -30.87 31.94 5.73
N ASN A 25 -29.97 32.70 6.35
CA ASN A 25 -29.92 34.15 6.16
C ASN A 25 -29.70 34.51 4.69
N PHE A 26 -28.75 33.84 4.03
CA PHE A 26 -28.48 34.02 2.60
C PHE A 26 -29.71 33.69 1.75
N THR A 27 -30.38 32.57 2.04
CA THR A 27 -31.57 32.15 1.29
C THR A 27 -32.75 33.09 1.51
N CYS A 28 -32.95 33.59 2.73
CA CYS A 28 -33.97 34.59 3.03
C CYS A 28 -33.70 35.90 2.28
N SER A 29 -32.45 36.36 2.26
CA SER A 29 -32.06 37.55 1.48
C SER A 29 -32.32 37.35 -0.01
N LEU A 30 -31.92 36.21 -0.56
CA LEU A 30 -32.13 35.87 -1.98
C LEU A 30 -33.63 35.80 -2.34
N LEU A 31 -34.47 35.24 -1.46
CA LEU A 31 -35.91 35.15 -1.68
C LEU A 31 -36.58 36.52 -1.62
N LYS A 32 -36.16 37.41 -0.72
CA LYS A 32 -36.63 38.81 -0.66
C LYS A 32 -36.19 39.63 -1.88
N GLU A 33 -35.07 39.26 -2.50
CA GLU A 33 -34.56 39.93 -3.69
C GLU A 33 -35.28 39.46 -4.96
N LYS A 34 -35.58 38.16 -5.05
CA LYS A 34 -36.26 37.56 -6.21
C LYS A 34 -37.77 37.64 -6.18
N TYR A 35 -38.36 37.76 -4.99
CA TYR A 35 -39.81 37.79 -4.76
C TYR A 35 -40.14 38.89 -3.75
N GLU A 36 -41.43 39.20 -3.56
CA GLU A 36 -41.86 40.13 -2.53
C GLU A 36 -41.61 39.60 -1.10
N ALA A 37 -41.45 40.51 -0.14
CA ALA A 37 -41.18 40.16 1.26
C ALA A 37 -42.27 39.25 1.89
N SER A 38 -43.50 39.30 1.38
CA SER A 38 -44.66 38.47 1.76
C SER A 38 -44.44 36.97 1.53
N ILE A 39 -43.46 36.58 0.70
CA ILE A 39 -43.12 35.17 0.48
C ILE A 39 -42.64 34.48 1.76
N LEU A 40 -41.97 35.22 2.65
CA LEU A 40 -41.46 34.66 3.91
C LEU A 40 -42.61 34.33 4.86
N ASP A 41 -43.65 35.16 4.91
CA ASP A 41 -44.85 34.90 5.72
C ASP A 41 -45.58 33.65 5.23
N THR A 42 -45.59 33.42 3.92
CA THR A 42 -46.15 32.21 3.31
C THR A 42 -45.37 30.95 3.71
N ILE A 43 -44.04 31.02 3.73
CA ILE A 43 -43.20 29.89 4.15
C ILE A 43 -43.36 29.64 5.66
N ASP A 44 -43.45 30.71 6.46
CA ASP A 44 -43.67 30.63 7.91
C ASP A 44 -45.00 29.94 8.24
N ASN A 45 -46.07 30.31 7.53
CA ASN A 45 -47.38 29.66 7.66
C ASN A 45 -47.32 28.18 7.27
N ARG A 46 -46.56 27.82 6.22
CA ARG A 46 -46.38 26.41 5.82
C ARG A 46 -45.62 25.61 6.87
N LEU A 47 -44.57 26.18 7.48
CA LEU A 47 -43.85 25.52 8.56
C LEU A 47 -44.72 25.33 9.81
N ALA A 48 -45.54 26.31 10.15
CA ALA A 48 -46.45 26.24 11.30
C ALA A 48 -47.50 25.12 11.15
N ASN A 49 -47.88 24.80 9.90
CA ASN A 49 -48.85 23.76 9.57
C ASN A 49 -48.27 22.33 9.52
N ILE A 50 -46.96 22.15 9.77
CA ILE A 50 -46.36 20.81 9.78
C ILE A 50 -46.89 20.02 11.01
N PRO A 51 -47.41 18.79 10.84
CA PRO A 51 -47.91 17.97 11.93
C PRO A 51 -46.86 17.75 13.02
N ARG A 52 -47.27 17.92 14.29
CA ARG A 52 -46.36 17.71 15.43
C ARG A 52 -46.09 16.23 15.63
N PHE A 53 -44.82 15.86 15.71
CA PHE A 53 -44.39 14.53 16.12
C PHE A 53 -43.85 14.58 17.56
N PRO A 54 -44.13 13.57 18.41
CA PRO A 54 -43.77 13.59 19.83
C PRO A 54 -42.27 13.81 20.09
N GLU A 55 -41.40 13.30 19.20
CA GLU A 55 -39.94 13.42 19.31
C GLU A 55 -39.35 14.62 18.54
N LEU A 56 -40.18 15.37 17.79
CA LEU A 56 -39.77 16.49 16.96
C LEU A 56 -40.38 17.80 17.46
N LYS A 57 -39.55 18.64 18.06
CA LYS A 57 -39.94 20.00 18.46
C LYS A 57 -39.95 20.92 17.24
N ILE A 58 -41.11 21.05 16.61
CA ILE A 58 -41.37 22.06 15.56
C ILE A 58 -41.51 23.43 16.23
N PHE A 59 -40.91 24.45 15.63
CA PHE A 59 -40.89 25.80 16.17
C PHE A 59 -42.27 26.45 16.06
N LYS A 60 -42.62 27.26 17.07
CA LYS A 60 -43.80 28.12 17.02
C LYS A 60 -43.56 29.42 16.24
N ASN A 61 -42.31 29.76 15.91
CA ASN A 61 -41.93 31.10 15.44
C ASN A 61 -41.28 31.05 14.03
N SER A 62 -41.42 32.17 13.30
CA SER A 62 -41.00 32.39 11.92
C SER A 62 -39.54 32.04 11.60
N ILE A 63 -39.28 31.71 10.34
CA ILE A 63 -37.96 31.57 9.73
C ILE A 63 -37.16 32.85 9.92
N GLN A 64 -37.83 33.99 9.91
CA GLN A 64 -37.23 35.30 10.13
C GLN A 64 -36.54 35.41 11.50
N LEU A 65 -36.96 34.62 12.50
CA LEU A 65 -36.34 34.55 13.82
C LEU A 65 -35.27 33.44 13.94
N LEU A 66 -35.00 32.64 12.90
CA LEU A 66 -33.93 31.62 12.88
C LEU A 66 -32.54 32.22 13.16
N ALA A 67 -32.34 33.51 12.89
CA ALA A 67 -31.09 34.22 13.21
C ALA A 67 -30.77 34.25 14.73
N ARG A 68 -31.76 34.02 15.60
CA ARG A 68 -31.66 34.07 17.08
C ARG A 68 -31.88 32.70 17.76
N ILE A 69 -31.46 31.62 17.11
CA ILE A 69 -31.65 30.28 17.63
C ILE A 69 -30.64 29.91 18.72
N THR A 70 -31.16 29.42 19.84
CA THR A 70 -30.39 28.69 20.86
C THR A 70 -29.93 27.32 20.32
N ALA A 71 -28.75 26.84 20.70
CA ALA A 71 -28.18 25.57 20.21
C ALA A 71 -29.15 24.36 20.28
N ASN A 72 -29.98 24.26 21.31
CA ASN A 72 -30.95 23.16 21.45
C ASN A 72 -32.05 23.17 20.38
N LYS A 73 -32.52 24.37 20.02
CA LYS A 73 -33.50 24.57 18.95
C LYS A 73 -32.89 24.21 17.59
N TYR A 74 -31.65 24.65 17.35
CA TYR A 74 -30.89 24.29 16.14
C TYR A 74 -30.82 22.77 15.95
N ARG A 75 -30.46 22.04 17.01
CA ARG A 75 -30.34 20.57 16.97
C ARG A 75 -31.65 19.87 16.57
N ASN A 76 -32.79 20.39 17.03
CA ASN A 76 -34.10 19.84 16.65
C ASN A 76 -34.48 20.15 15.20
N LEU A 77 -34.08 21.32 14.69
CA LEU A 77 -34.25 21.66 13.28
C LEU A 77 -33.46 20.73 12.36
N MET A 78 -32.23 20.38 12.77
CA MET A 78 -31.40 19.44 12.03
C MET A 78 -32.03 18.07 11.91
N LYS A 79 -32.72 17.60 12.96
CA LYS A 79 -33.47 16.33 12.91
C LYS A 79 -34.59 16.37 11.87
N PHE A 80 -35.31 17.48 11.78
CA PHE A 80 -36.38 17.64 10.79
C PHE A 80 -35.86 17.66 9.36
N LEU A 81 -34.79 18.40 9.08
CA LEU A 81 -34.19 18.47 7.75
C LEU A 81 -33.59 17.12 7.32
N LYS A 82 -32.92 16.43 8.25
CA LYS A 82 -32.47 15.05 8.06
C LYS A 82 -33.67 14.17 7.70
N LEU A 83 -34.73 14.16 8.51
CA LEU A 83 -35.93 13.35 8.26
C LEU A 83 -36.59 13.66 6.90
N HIS A 84 -36.79 14.93 6.56
CA HIS A 84 -37.38 15.33 5.28
C HIS A 84 -36.55 14.83 4.09
N SER A 85 -35.22 14.98 4.18
CA SER A 85 -34.30 14.47 3.16
C SER A 85 -34.40 12.95 3.01
N TRP A 86 -34.50 12.23 4.14
CA TRP A 86 -34.62 10.77 4.17
C TRP A 86 -35.97 10.27 3.67
N VAL A 87 -37.07 11.00 3.88
CA VAL A 87 -38.42 10.57 3.49
C VAL A 87 -38.72 10.88 2.02
N TYR A 88 -38.33 12.06 1.53
CA TYR A 88 -38.84 12.56 0.24
C TYR A 88 -37.83 12.49 -0.91
N HIS A 89 -36.53 12.50 -0.62
CA HIS A 89 -35.50 12.52 -1.66
C HIS A 89 -34.72 11.21 -1.89
N PRO A 90 -34.88 10.09 -1.15
CA PRO A 90 -33.99 8.94 -1.31
C PRO A 90 -34.10 8.30 -2.69
N THR A 91 -35.32 8.18 -3.24
CA THR A 91 -35.56 7.57 -4.55
C THR A 91 -34.93 8.38 -5.69
N ASP A 92 -35.07 9.70 -5.64
CA ASP A 92 -34.52 10.60 -6.66
C ASP A 92 -33.00 10.67 -6.57
N LEU A 93 -32.46 10.66 -5.34
CA LEU A 93 -31.02 10.60 -5.09
C LEU A 93 -30.40 9.29 -5.57
N ILE A 94 -31.03 8.15 -5.31
CA ILE A 94 -30.55 6.84 -5.80
C ILE A 94 -30.60 6.79 -7.33
N LYS A 95 -31.69 7.25 -7.96
CA LYS A 95 -31.77 7.29 -9.44
C LYS A 95 -30.68 8.15 -10.05
N LYS A 96 -30.32 9.27 -9.40
CA LYS A 96 -29.33 10.23 -9.93
C LYS A 96 -27.88 9.84 -9.64
N TYR A 97 -27.61 9.24 -8.48
CA TYR A 97 -26.25 9.01 -7.98
C TYR A 97 -25.94 7.53 -7.67
N SER A 98 -26.87 6.62 -7.99
CA SER A 98 -26.79 5.16 -7.83
C SER A 98 -26.68 4.63 -6.39
N CYS A 99 -26.28 5.45 -5.40
CA CYS A 99 -26.21 5.05 -4.00
C CYS A 99 -26.40 6.23 -3.04
N LEU A 100 -26.92 5.96 -1.84
CA LEU A 100 -27.02 6.94 -0.75
C LEU A 100 -25.69 7.10 0.01
N ASN A 101 -24.84 6.07 0.02
CA ASN A 101 -23.60 6.02 0.79
C ASN A 101 -22.55 7.01 0.29
N GLY A 102 -22.65 7.48 -0.95
CA GLY A 102 -21.79 8.54 -1.50
C GLY A 102 -21.96 9.90 -0.83
N PHE A 103 -22.96 10.06 0.05
CA PHE A 103 -23.21 11.28 0.82
C PHE A 103 -22.74 11.19 2.29
N SER A 104 -22.20 10.05 2.74
CA SER A 104 -21.67 9.94 4.11
C SER A 104 -20.33 10.66 4.22
N THR A 105 -20.17 11.52 5.23
CA THR A 105 -18.89 12.15 5.57
C THR A 105 -17.98 11.22 6.37
N GLU A 106 -18.45 10.04 6.76
CA GLU A 106 -17.70 9.11 7.62
C GLU A 106 -16.31 8.80 7.06
N THR A 107 -16.19 8.62 5.74
CA THR A 107 -14.90 8.42 5.06
C THR A 107 -14.03 9.67 5.15
N TYR A 108 -14.58 10.86 4.84
CA TYR A 108 -13.82 12.10 4.89
C TYR A 108 -13.40 12.48 6.32
N GLU A 109 -14.29 12.30 7.29
CA GLU A 109 -14.03 12.53 8.71
C GLU A 109 -12.97 11.58 9.26
N SER A 110 -13.02 10.31 8.87
CA SER A 110 -12.00 9.32 9.21
C SER A 110 -10.65 9.69 8.61
N LEU A 111 -10.61 10.01 7.31
CA LEU A 111 -9.39 10.45 6.63
C LEU A 111 -8.81 11.73 7.27
N HIS A 112 -9.64 12.72 7.56
CA HIS A 112 -9.19 13.95 8.22
C HIS A 112 -8.71 13.68 9.65
N LYS A 113 -9.36 12.77 10.38
CA LYS A 113 -8.91 12.38 11.73
C LYS A 113 -7.54 11.71 11.68
N ASP A 114 -7.36 10.79 10.73
CA ASP A 114 -6.15 9.95 10.64
C ASP A 114 -4.97 10.72 10.05
N PHE A 115 -5.19 11.42 8.94
CA PHE A 115 -4.11 12.08 8.19
C PHE A 115 -3.89 13.54 8.56
N VAL A 116 -4.81 14.19 9.28
CA VAL A 116 -4.66 15.60 9.67
C VAL A 116 -4.66 15.77 11.17
N LYS A 117 -5.74 15.44 11.88
CA LYS A 117 -5.82 15.70 13.33
C LYS A 117 -4.77 14.94 14.12
N THR A 118 -4.63 13.64 13.90
CA THR A 118 -3.68 12.79 14.65
C THR A 118 -2.25 13.27 14.42
N LEU A 119 -1.86 13.50 13.15
CA LEU A 119 -0.53 13.99 12.81
C LEU A 119 -0.28 15.41 13.30
N TYR A 120 -1.32 16.27 13.31
CA TYR A 120 -1.25 17.57 13.93
C TYR A 120 -0.92 17.45 15.42
N TYR A 121 -1.62 16.60 16.18
CA TYR A 121 -1.33 16.41 17.61
C TYR A 121 0.09 15.87 17.87
N LEU A 122 0.64 15.05 16.96
CA LEU A 122 1.99 14.51 17.04
C LEU A 122 3.10 15.48 16.61
N SER A 123 2.75 16.59 15.94
CA SER A 123 3.74 17.57 15.49
C SER A 123 4.18 18.50 16.63
N ASN A 124 5.40 19.02 16.53
CA ASN A 124 5.92 20.00 17.48
C ASN A 124 5.42 21.44 17.22
N LYS A 125 4.43 21.62 16.34
CA LYS A 125 3.81 22.88 15.92
C LYS A 125 4.69 23.87 15.15
N GLN A 126 5.93 23.52 14.80
CA GLN A 126 6.75 24.30 13.87
C GLN A 126 6.64 23.73 12.45
N ASN A 127 6.43 24.58 11.43
CA ASN A 127 6.28 24.13 10.04
C ASN A 127 5.33 22.93 9.89
N ILE A 128 4.12 23.10 10.44
CA ILE A 128 3.13 22.03 10.65
C ILE A 128 2.82 21.27 9.36
N GLU A 129 2.68 21.98 8.25
CA GLU A 129 2.34 21.40 6.95
C GLU A 129 3.42 20.42 6.48
N ASP A 130 4.69 20.83 6.52
CA ASP A 130 5.82 19.97 6.14
C ASP A 130 5.93 18.72 7.01
N GLN A 131 5.68 18.85 8.31
CA GLN A 131 5.73 17.72 9.24
C GLN A 131 4.61 16.72 8.98
N ILE A 132 3.38 17.21 8.81
CA ILE A 132 2.24 16.36 8.46
C ILE A 132 2.53 15.65 7.14
N MET A 133 2.97 16.37 6.11
CA MET A 133 3.29 15.78 4.80
C MET A 133 4.37 14.70 4.88
N LYS A 134 5.45 14.94 5.62
CA LYS A 134 6.51 13.94 5.84
C LYS A 134 6.00 12.71 6.60
N MET A 135 5.14 12.89 7.60
CA MET A 135 4.57 11.77 8.36
C MET A 135 3.60 10.92 7.53
N VAL A 136 2.72 11.55 6.73
CA VAL A 136 1.83 10.83 5.80
C VAL A 136 2.65 10.01 4.80
N GLN A 137 3.72 10.60 4.23
CA GLN A 137 4.62 9.89 3.32
C GLN A 137 5.28 8.68 3.99
N ARG A 138 5.78 8.83 5.22
CA ARG A 138 6.35 7.72 6.00
C ARG A 138 5.33 6.61 6.26
N GLN A 139 4.08 6.94 6.61
CA GLN A 139 3.01 5.96 6.81
C GLN A 139 2.66 5.23 5.50
N ALA A 140 2.63 5.93 4.37
CA ALA A 140 2.39 5.32 3.06
C ALA A 140 3.53 4.37 2.64
N ILE A 141 4.78 4.74 2.91
CA ILE A 141 5.95 3.88 2.66
C ILE A 141 5.90 2.66 3.58
N ALA A 142 5.68 2.85 4.89
CA ALA A 142 5.61 1.76 5.86
C ALA A 142 4.47 0.78 5.55
N SER A 143 3.27 1.26 5.20
CA SER A 143 2.15 0.38 4.80
C SER A 143 2.43 -0.39 3.50
N LYS A 144 3.15 0.22 2.54
CA LYS A 144 3.60 -0.47 1.31
C LYS A 144 4.67 -1.53 1.58
N LEU A 145 5.53 -1.30 2.57
CA LEU A 145 6.50 -2.29 3.04
C LEU A 145 5.82 -3.42 3.83
N LEU A 146 4.85 -3.10 4.69
CA LEU A 146 4.09 -4.07 5.48
C LEU A 146 3.13 -4.92 4.63
N SER A 147 2.53 -4.36 3.59
CA SER A 147 1.70 -5.11 2.62
C SER A 147 2.50 -6.01 1.67
N ARG A 148 3.82 -5.79 1.57
CA ARG A 148 4.76 -6.70 0.90
C ARG A 148 5.16 -7.90 1.77
N ASN A 149 4.83 -7.90 3.07
CA ASN A 149 4.97 -9.09 3.90
C ASN A 149 3.73 -9.99 3.70
N PRO A 150 3.86 -11.19 3.11
CA PRO A 150 2.76 -12.15 3.09
C PRO A 150 2.40 -12.52 4.53
N LYS A 151 1.11 -12.77 4.79
CA LYS A 151 0.61 -13.30 6.05
C LYS A 151 1.46 -14.52 6.44
N ASN A 152 2.26 -14.37 7.49
CA ASN A 152 3.04 -15.45 8.09
C ASN A 152 2.09 -16.47 8.74
N SER A 153 1.53 -17.39 7.97
CA SER A 153 1.36 -18.76 8.48
C SER A 153 2.71 -19.43 8.30
N LYS A 154 3.57 -19.40 9.33
CA LYS A 154 4.86 -20.10 9.30
C LYS A 154 4.61 -21.61 9.38
N THR A 155 4.24 -22.22 8.26
CA THR A 155 4.87 -23.49 7.88
C THR A 155 6.28 -23.10 7.49
N ILE A 156 7.26 -23.42 8.33
CA ILE A 156 8.67 -23.29 7.96
C ILE A 156 8.86 -24.29 6.82
N ASN A 157 8.77 -23.81 5.58
CA ASN A 157 9.11 -24.64 4.43
C ASN A 157 10.63 -24.70 4.38
N PRO A 158 11.25 -25.89 4.49
CA PRO A 158 12.70 -25.99 4.33
C PRO A 158 13.10 -25.49 2.93
N PHE A 159 14.33 -24.97 2.79
CA PHE A 159 14.89 -24.64 1.49
C PHE A 159 14.70 -25.81 0.52
N LYS A 160 13.91 -25.58 -0.53
CA LYS A 160 13.61 -26.63 -1.51
C LYS A 160 14.17 -26.24 -2.85
N PHE A 161 15.34 -26.79 -3.15
CA PHE A 161 15.89 -26.78 -4.50
C PHE A 161 15.01 -27.63 -5.41
N THR A 162 14.68 -27.11 -6.57
CA THR A 162 13.81 -27.75 -7.56
C THR A 162 14.41 -27.64 -8.94
N ASN A 163 14.14 -28.63 -9.78
CA ASN A 163 14.66 -28.73 -11.15
C ASN A 163 16.20 -28.73 -11.20
N LEU A 164 16.79 -29.86 -10.82
CA LEU A 164 18.22 -30.11 -11.03
C LEU A 164 18.55 -29.98 -12.52
N ILE A 165 19.49 -29.10 -12.84
CA ILE A 165 19.98 -28.88 -14.20
C ILE A 165 21.17 -29.81 -14.44
N TRP A 166 22.15 -29.81 -13.53
CA TRP A 166 23.40 -30.54 -13.69
C TRP A 166 23.95 -31.04 -12.36
N THR A 167 24.66 -32.16 -12.44
CA THR A 167 25.46 -32.74 -11.36
C THR A 167 26.81 -33.14 -11.91
N PHE A 168 27.89 -32.76 -11.22
CA PHE A 168 29.25 -33.14 -11.58
C PHE A 168 30.16 -33.15 -10.35
N ASP A 169 31.26 -33.89 -10.47
CA ASP A 169 32.31 -33.94 -9.45
C ASP A 169 33.21 -32.70 -9.56
N LEU A 170 33.61 -32.12 -8.44
CA LEU A 170 34.52 -30.98 -8.40
C LEU A 170 35.83 -31.30 -9.14
N ASN A 171 36.31 -32.54 -9.09
CA ASN A 171 37.53 -32.98 -9.78
C ASN A 171 37.42 -32.85 -11.31
N ASN A 172 36.23 -33.03 -11.86
CA ASN A 172 35.94 -32.97 -13.30
C ASN A 172 35.28 -31.65 -13.72
N ALA A 173 35.21 -30.67 -12.81
CA ALA A 173 34.46 -29.44 -13.00
C ALA A 173 34.98 -28.60 -14.19
N GLN A 174 36.30 -28.52 -14.39
CA GLN A 174 36.89 -27.75 -15.49
C GLN A 174 36.45 -28.29 -16.85
N GLU A 175 36.63 -29.59 -17.07
CA GLU A 175 36.22 -30.24 -18.32
C GLU A 175 34.70 -30.11 -18.54
N PHE A 176 33.92 -30.30 -17.47
CA PHE A 176 32.47 -30.13 -17.52
C PHE A 176 32.07 -28.72 -17.95
N ILE A 177 32.66 -27.68 -17.35
CA ILE A 177 32.36 -26.28 -17.67
C ILE A 177 32.74 -25.98 -19.13
N ASP A 178 33.92 -26.38 -19.57
CA ASP A 178 34.42 -26.12 -20.93
C ASP A 178 33.53 -26.79 -22.00
N GLN A 179 33.01 -27.98 -21.72
CA GLN A 179 32.03 -28.64 -22.59
C GLN A 179 30.69 -27.90 -22.63
N ARG A 180 30.25 -27.32 -21.51
CA ARG A 180 28.96 -26.62 -21.43
C ARG A 180 28.99 -25.22 -22.02
N LEU A 181 30.07 -24.47 -21.83
CA LEU A 181 30.22 -23.11 -22.37
C LEU A 181 30.00 -23.06 -23.89
N LYS A 182 30.37 -24.12 -24.63
CA LYS A 182 30.15 -24.23 -26.09
C LYS A 182 28.67 -24.14 -26.50
N ASN A 183 27.73 -24.46 -25.60
CA ASN A 183 26.30 -24.45 -25.89
C ASN A 183 25.62 -23.10 -25.61
N TYR A 184 26.35 -22.15 -25.01
CA TYR A 184 25.79 -20.89 -24.54
C TYR A 184 26.46 -19.70 -25.23
N ARG A 185 25.72 -18.59 -25.32
CA ARG A 185 26.27 -17.35 -25.85
C ARG A 185 27.16 -16.69 -24.78
N PRO A 186 28.34 -16.13 -25.14
CA PRO A 186 29.25 -15.48 -24.19
C PRO A 186 28.60 -14.42 -23.28
N ASN A 187 27.57 -13.74 -23.76
CA ASN A 187 26.88 -12.68 -23.01
C ASN A 187 25.64 -13.17 -22.23
N SER A 188 25.38 -14.47 -22.21
CA SER A 188 24.27 -15.03 -21.41
C SER A 188 24.68 -15.13 -19.93
N LYS A 189 23.70 -14.98 -19.04
CA LYS A 189 23.95 -15.00 -17.59
C LYS A 189 24.49 -16.35 -17.13
N ILE A 190 24.00 -17.45 -17.73
CA ILE A 190 24.52 -18.79 -17.43
C ILE A 190 25.98 -18.95 -17.90
N TYR A 191 26.35 -18.36 -19.04
CA TYR A 191 27.73 -18.39 -19.52
C TYR A 191 28.64 -17.67 -18.52
N SER A 192 28.30 -16.42 -18.15
CA SER A 192 29.08 -15.67 -17.16
C SER A 192 29.15 -16.39 -15.81
N GLY A 193 28.06 -17.05 -15.42
CA GLY A 193 28.02 -17.86 -14.21
C GLY A 193 28.97 -19.05 -14.27
N LEU A 194 28.93 -19.84 -15.34
CA LEU A 194 29.78 -21.01 -15.53
C LEU A 194 31.27 -20.64 -15.67
N GLU A 195 31.56 -19.58 -16.43
CA GLU A 195 32.93 -19.09 -16.65
C GLU A 195 33.64 -18.72 -15.34
N HIS A 196 32.91 -18.15 -14.38
CA HIS A 196 33.47 -17.74 -13.10
C HIS A 196 33.27 -18.75 -11.96
N LEU A 197 32.54 -19.83 -12.20
CA LEU A 197 32.11 -20.78 -11.17
C LEU A 197 33.29 -21.36 -10.38
N LEU A 198 34.31 -21.86 -11.09
CA LEU A 198 35.49 -22.47 -10.46
C LEU A 198 36.27 -21.48 -9.61
N LYS A 199 36.49 -20.26 -10.13
CA LYS A 199 37.18 -19.20 -9.38
C LYS A 199 36.52 -18.94 -8.04
N TYR A 200 35.20 -18.81 -8.02
CA TYR A 200 34.45 -18.52 -6.79
C TYR A 200 34.34 -19.72 -5.85
N LEU A 201 34.22 -20.94 -6.38
CA LEU A 201 34.28 -22.15 -5.55
C LEU A 201 35.64 -22.28 -4.86
N THR A 202 36.75 -22.03 -5.56
CA THR A 202 38.09 -22.05 -4.95
C THR A 202 38.22 -21.04 -3.83
N ILE A 203 37.70 -19.81 -4.02
CA ILE A 203 37.69 -18.79 -2.96
C ILE A 203 36.86 -19.26 -1.75
N TYR A 204 35.69 -19.84 -1.99
CA TYR A 204 34.80 -20.36 -0.94
C TYR A 204 35.42 -21.50 -0.13
N PHE A 205 36.06 -22.48 -0.78
CA PHE A 205 36.72 -23.58 -0.07
C PHE A 205 37.97 -23.10 0.69
N SER A 206 38.67 -22.09 0.15
CA SER A 206 39.83 -21.49 0.83
C SER A 206 39.43 -20.74 2.11
N SER A 207 38.26 -20.10 2.14
CA SER A 207 37.78 -19.37 3.32
C SER A 207 37.17 -20.26 4.40
N THR A 208 36.70 -21.46 4.04
CA THR A 208 36.02 -22.39 4.95
C THR A 208 36.95 -23.41 5.62
N ASN A 209 38.27 -23.36 5.37
CA ASN A 209 39.27 -24.32 5.88
C ASN A 209 38.90 -25.81 5.62
N GLN A 210 38.11 -26.08 4.59
CA GLN A 210 37.74 -27.44 4.21
C GLN A 210 38.86 -28.04 3.33
N ILE A 211 39.70 -28.89 3.94
CA ILE A 211 40.97 -29.37 3.37
C ILE A 211 40.78 -30.56 2.40
N ASN A 212 39.61 -31.21 2.39
CA ASN A 212 39.43 -32.49 1.68
C ASN A 212 38.63 -32.33 0.37
N ILE A 213 39.30 -31.84 -0.67
CA ILE A 213 38.73 -31.52 -2.01
C ILE A 213 38.15 -32.77 -2.71
N ASP A 214 38.51 -33.97 -2.28
CA ASP A 214 38.36 -35.20 -3.07
C ASP A 214 36.95 -35.82 -3.11
N ASN A 215 35.91 -35.20 -2.55
CA ASN A 215 34.56 -35.83 -2.49
C ASN A 215 33.38 -34.85 -2.61
N TYR A 216 33.57 -33.73 -3.31
CA TYR A 216 32.49 -32.74 -3.49
C TYR A 216 31.70 -32.96 -4.78
N ILE A 217 30.40 -33.18 -4.62
CA ILE A 217 29.43 -33.23 -5.71
C ILE A 217 28.77 -31.85 -5.82
N ILE A 218 28.85 -31.24 -7.00
CA ILE A 218 28.25 -29.95 -7.29
C ILE A 218 26.96 -30.19 -8.07
N ASN A 219 25.85 -29.72 -7.50
CA ASN A 219 24.53 -29.76 -8.11
C ASN A 219 24.08 -28.33 -8.46
N ILE A 220 23.72 -28.08 -9.73
CA ILE A 220 23.19 -26.80 -10.20
C ILE A 220 21.69 -26.92 -10.43
N TYR A 221 20.92 -25.99 -9.89
CA TYR A 221 19.44 -26.00 -9.96
C TYR A 221 18.88 -24.79 -10.68
N SER A 222 17.67 -24.94 -11.21
CA SER A 222 16.97 -23.85 -11.92
C SER A 222 16.16 -22.96 -10.98
N SER A 223 15.75 -23.49 -9.82
CA SER A 223 15.01 -22.72 -8.83
C SER A 223 15.21 -23.22 -7.40
N VAL A 224 15.02 -22.32 -6.44
CA VAL A 224 14.97 -22.63 -5.01
C VAL A 224 13.78 -21.92 -4.37
N THR A 225 13.06 -22.65 -3.51
CA THR A 225 11.99 -22.08 -2.67
C THR A 225 12.58 -21.73 -1.32
N LEU A 226 12.49 -20.45 -0.94
CA LEU A 226 12.93 -19.93 0.35
C LEU A 226 11.92 -20.27 1.46
N GLU A 227 12.34 -20.12 2.71
CA GLU A 227 11.50 -20.34 3.89
C GLU A 227 10.24 -19.47 3.92
N ASN A 228 10.33 -18.26 3.38
CA ASN A 228 9.20 -17.34 3.26
C ASN A 228 8.23 -17.68 2.10
N GLY A 229 8.46 -18.81 1.40
CA GLY A 229 7.67 -19.25 0.25
C GLY A 229 8.01 -18.56 -1.08
N SER A 230 8.95 -17.61 -1.08
CA SER A 230 9.39 -16.95 -2.32
C SER A 230 10.22 -17.91 -3.16
N ILE A 231 10.04 -17.86 -4.49
CA ILE A 231 10.78 -18.72 -5.42
C ILE A 231 11.82 -17.87 -6.14
N ILE A 232 13.08 -18.24 -5.95
CA ILE A 232 14.22 -17.73 -6.69
C ILE A 232 14.45 -18.60 -7.92
N ARG A 233 14.78 -17.99 -9.07
CA ARG A 233 15.05 -18.69 -10.33
C ARG A 233 16.36 -18.23 -10.96
N ALA A 234 17.08 -19.17 -11.55
CA ALA A 234 18.27 -18.95 -12.36
C ALA A 234 18.25 -19.93 -13.54
N THR A 235 17.61 -19.56 -14.65
CA THR A 235 17.46 -20.44 -15.81
C THR A 235 17.30 -19.67 -17.11
N ASP A 236 17.85 -20.21 -18.20
CA ASP A 236 17.67 -19.65 -19.54
C ASP A 236 16.36 -20.06 -20.22
N ASN A 237 15.63 -21.05 -19.69
CA ASN A 237 14.45 -21.59 -20.36
C ASN A 237 13.27 -21.86 -19.39
N PHE A 238 12.61 -20.78 -18.97
CA PHE A 238 11.34 -20.81 -18.26
C PHE A 238 10.22 -20.36 -19.21
N TYR A 239 9.39 -21.32 -19.66
CA TYR A 239 8.37 -21.10 -20.70
C TYR A 239 8.91 -20.41 -21.97
N GLY A 240 10.10 -20.84 -22.43
CA GLY A 240 10.74 -20.31 -23.63
C GLY A 240 11.47 -18.97 -23.43
N LYS A 241 11.65 -18.50 -22.19
CA LYS A 241 12.37 -17.26 -21.87
C LYS A 241 13.32 -17.43 -20.69
N ALA A 242 14.41 -16.67 -20.71
CA ALA A 242 15.34 -16.59 -19.58
C ALA A 242 14.70 -15.90 -18.36
N TRP A 243 14.90 -16.47 -17.17
CA TRP A 243 14.46 -15.91 -15.89
C TRP A 243 15.58 -16.02 -14.86
N TYR A 244 16.05 -14.85 -14.41
CA TYR A 244 17.05 -14.72 -13.35
C TYR A 244 16.55 -13.70 -12.31
N SER A 245 16.42 -14.15 -11.06
CA SER A 245 15.91 -13.32 -9.97
C SER A 245 16.96 -12.33 -9.47
N ASN A 246 16.51 -11.12 -9.13
CA ASN A 246 17.30 -10.17 -8.35
C ASN A 246 17.07 -10.45 -6.86
N VAL A 247 18.12 -10.35 -6.06
CA VAL A 247 18.10 -10.62 -4.62
C VAL A 247 18.79 -9.51 -3.84
N ALA A 248 18.36 -9.36 -2.60
CA ALA A 248 19.02 -8.54 -1.60
C ALA A 248 19.88 -9.45 -0.73
N VAL A 249 21.16 -9.11 -0.56
CA VAL A 249 22.14 -9.87 0.22
C VAL A 249 22.58 -9.00 1.38
N ALA A 250 22.44 -9.51 2.60
CA ALA A 250 23.01 -8.86 3.78
C ALA A 250 24.51 -9.15 3.79
N MET A 251 25.35 -8.10 3.74
CA MET A 251 26.80 -8.24 3.68
C MET A 251 27.38 -8.50 5.07
N ASN A 252 28.49 -9.24 5.11
CA ASN A 252 29.30 -9.36 6.33
C ASN A 252 29.81 -7.94 6.73
N PRO A 253 29.68 -7.51 8.00
CA PRO A 253 30.18 -6.21 8.43
C PRO A 253 31.64 -5.93 8.08
N GLU A 254 32.48 -6.97 8.00
CA GLU A 254 33.90 -6.87 7.65
C GLU A 254 34.13 -6.51 6.17
N GLU A 255 33.23 -6.93 5.28
CA GLU A 255 33.31 -6.72 3.82
C GLU A 255 32.49 -5.51 3.36
N LEU A 256 31.84 -4.80 4.28
CA LEU A 256 30.85 -3.76 3.98
C LEU A 256 31.44 -2.56 3.22
N LEU A 257 32.75 -2.34 3.34
CA LEU A 257 33.49 -1.28 2.64
C LEU A 257 33.90 -1.64 1.21
N GLU A 258 33.86 -2.93 0.86
CA GLU A 258 34.23 -3.41 -0.49
C GLU A 258 33.08 -3.26 -1.50
N TYR A 259 31.86 -3.07 -1.00
CA TYR A 259 30.64 -3.06 -1.81
C TYR A 259 29.81 -1.79 -1.58
N LEU A 260 29.10 -1.35 -2.63
CA LEU A 260 28.06 -0.34 -2.50
C LEU A 260 26.85 -0.96 -1.79
N THR A 261 26.65 -0.61 -0.52
CA THR A 261 25.56 -1.13 0.31
C THR A 261 24.55 -0.04 0.67
N ASP A 262 23.29 -0.43 0.83
CA ASP A 262 22.21 0.39 1.38
C ASP A 262 21.85 -0.20 2.74
N GLU A 263 22.26 0.46 3.82
CA GLU A 263 22.11 -0.04 5.20
C GLU A 263 22.70 -1.45 5.42
N GLY A 264 23.83 -1.77 4.75
CA GLY A 264 24.48 -3.08 4.83
C GLY A 264 23.88 -4.17 3.92
N ILE A 265 22.94 -3.80 3.05
CA ILE A 265 22.34 -4.69 2.05
C ILE A 265 22.92 -4.36 0.67
N CYS A 266 23.39 -5.38 -0.06
CA CYS A 266 23.72 -5.28 -1.47
C CYS A 266 22.58 -5.88 -2.31
N TYR A 267 22.43 -5.40 -3.54
CA TYR A 267 21.45 -5.93 -4.48
C TYR A 267 22.18 -6.53 -5.67
N GLY A 268 21.94 -7.80 -5.93
CA GLY A 268 22.60 -8.53 -6.98
C GLY A 268 21.65 -9.40 -7.77
N GLN A 269 22.08 -9.82 -8.95
CA GLN A 269 21.32 -10.75 -9.78
C GLN A 269 21.96 -12.13 -9.74
N ILE A 270 21.14 -13.15 -9.51
CA ILE A 270 21.63 -14.53 -9.44
C ILE A 270 21.95 -15.04 -10.84
N TYR A 271 23.11 -15.66 -10.99
CA TYR A 271 23.54 -16.36 -12.20
C TYR A 271 23.41 -17.88 -12.05
N LEU A 272 23.78 -18.45 -10.91
CA LEU A 272 23.68 -19.89 -10.65
C LEU A 272 23.16 -20.17 -9.23
N LEU A 273 22.37 -21.23 -9.09
CA LEU A 273 21.98 -21.80 -7.80
C LEU A 273 22.70 -23.13 -7.63
N ILE A 274 23.49 -23.25 -6.57
CA ILE A 274 24.47 -24.32 -6.41
C ILE A 274 24.20 -25.01 -5.07
N LYS A 275 24.22 -26.34 -5.07
CA LYS A 275 24.19 -27.14 -3.85
C LYS A 275 25.42 -28.04 -3.88
N VAL A 276 26.30 -27.87 -2.90
CA VAL A 276 27.51 -28.64 -2.73
C VAL A 276 27.22 -29.74 -1.72
N GLU A 277 27.45 -30.99 -2.09
CA GLU A 277 27.21 -32.15 -1.24
C GLU A 277 28.53 -32.91 -1.06
N THR A 278 28.82 -33.32 0.17
CA THR A 278 29.98 -34.18 0.50
C THR A 278 29.56 -35.63 0.64
N ALA A 279 30.50 -36.56 0.46
CA ALA A 279 30.30 -37.98 0.77
C ALA A 279 29.89 -38.23 2.24
N GLU A 280 30.25 -37.32 3.16
CA GLU A 280 29.91 -37.37 4.58
C GLU A 280 28.49 -36.84 4.89
N GLY A 281 27.77 -36.34 3.88
CA GLY A 281 26.39 -35.86 4.01
C GLY A 281 26.26 -34.38 4.40
N ASN A 282 27.37 -33.63 4.49
CA ASN A 282 27.33 -32.17 4.64
C ASN A 282 26.84 -31.52 3.35
N VAL A 283 25.98 -30.51 3.47
CA VAL A 283 25.32 -29.84 2.37
C VAL A 283 25.44 -28.32 2.54
N ASP A 284 26.07 -27.67 1.56
CA ASP A 284 26.16 -26.21 1.47
C ASP A 284 25.29 -25.70 0.32
N ASN A 285 24.43 -24.74 0.62
CA ASN A 285 23.52 -24.12 -0.34
C ASN A 285 24.07 -22.75 -0.74
N LEU A 286 24.54 -22.63 -1.97
CA LEU A 286 25.25 -21.45 -2.47
C LEU A 286 24.49 -20.82 -3.66
N ALA A 287 24.74 -19.55 -3.89
CA ALA A 287 24.28 -18.86 -5.08
C ALA A 287 25.40 -17.98 -5.62
N LEU A 288 25.62 -18.03 -6.93
CA LEU A 288 26.53 -17.11 -7.60
C LEU A 288 25.78 -15.85 -7.99
N ILE A 289 26.19 -14.72 -7.45
CA ILE A 289 25.53 -13.42 -7.58
C ILE A 289 26.49 -12.44 -8.23
N ARG A 290 25.96 -11.61 -9.14
CA ARG A 290 26.67 -10.45 -9.68
C ARG A 290 26.31 -9.18 -8.91
#